data_AF-A0A7X9BD47-F1
#
_entry.id   AF-A0A7X9BD47-F1
#
_cell.length_a   1.000
_cell.length_b   1.000
_cell.length_c   1.000
_cell.angle_alpha   90.00
_cell.angle_beta   90.00
_cell.angle_gamma   90.00
#
_symmetry.space_group_name_H-M   'P 1'
#
loop_
_entity.id
_entity.type
_entity.pdbx_description
1 polymer ?
#
loop_
_entity_poly.entity_id
_entity_poly.type
_entity_poly.pdbx_seq_one_letter_code
_entity_poly.pdbx_strand_id
1 'polypeptide(L)'
;DDERNDPLITEDALDMLGILSKEEYKVIKELTRKIAAIVKEELARKGLELYDIKFEFGIDNAGNVMLIDEISSGNMRVYKDGKIMEPLDLTAALVSDSKDR
;
A
#
# COMPACT_ATOMS: atom_id res chain seq x y z
N ASP A 1 -8.44 -1.72 -14.47
CA ASP A 1 -9.41 -2.06 -15.53
C ASP A 1 -10.08 -3.34 -15.09
N ASP A 2 -11.22 -3.18 -14.43
CA ASP A 2 -11.97 -4.27 -13.81
C ASP A 2 -12.41 -5.29 -14.87
N GLU A 3 -12.72 -4.84 -16.10
CA GLU A 3 -13.09 -5.73 -17.21
C GLU A 3 -11.91 -6.63 -17.64
N ARG A 4 -10.68 -6.19 -17.36
CA ARG A 4 -9.44 -6.92 -17.67
C ARG A 4 -8.79 -7.54 -16.45
N ASN A 5 -9.44 -7.50 -15.29
CA ASN A 5 -8.94 -8.02 -14.01
C ASN A 5 -7.56 -7.45 -13.62
N ASP A 6 -7.36 -6.14 -13.78
CA ASP A 6 -6.14 -5.43 -13.35
C ASP A 6 -4.83 -6.15 -13.73
N PRO A 7 -4.53 -6.26 -15.04
CA PRO A 7 -3.34 -6.95 -15.47
C PRO A 7 -2.09 -6.25 -14.94
N LEU A 8 -1.06 -7.05 -14.63
CA LEU A 8 0.25 -6.51 -14.32
C LEU A 8 0.74 -5.66 -15.51
N ILE A 9 1.12 -4.41 -15.22
CA ILE A 9 1.61 -3.46 -16.20
C ILE A 9 3.07 -3.09 -15.90
N THR A 10 3.90 -3.02 -16.94
CA THR A 10 5.31 -2.64 -16.84
C THR A 10 5.49 -1.13 -16.93
N GLU A 11 6.63 -0.62 -16.46
CA GLU A 11 7.04 0.79 -16.62
C GLU A 11 6.95 1.25 -18.08
N ASP A 12 7.51 0.46 -19.02
CA ASP A 12 7.46 0.80 -20.45
C ASP A 12 6.04 0.84 -21.00
N ALA A 13 5.16 -0.08 -20.56
CA ALA A 13 3.77 -0.07 -21.02
C ALA A 13 2.99 1.14 -20.48
N LEU A 14 3.25 1.56 -19.24
CA LEU A 14 2.65 2.77 -18.66
C LEU A 14 3.05 4.03 -19.44
N ASP A 15 4.32 4.15 -19.80
CA ASP A 15 4.88 5.26 -20.57
C ASP A 15 4.32 5.27 -22.01
N MET A 16 4.31 4.11 -22.67
CA MET A 16 3.75 3.94 -24.03
C MET A 16 2.26 4.27 -24.11
N LEU A 17 1.49 3.96 -23.06
CA LEU A 17 0.07 4.26 -22.99
C LEU A 17 -0.23 5.71 -22.55
N GLY A 18 0.80 6.49 -22.19
CA GLY A 18 0.65 7.86 -21.72
C GLY A 18 -0.06 7.96 -20.36
N ILE A 19 0.01 6.90 -19.55
CA ILE A 19 -0.62 6.84 -18.22
C ILE A 19 0.30 7.44 -17.16
N LEU A 20 1.59 7.09 -17.20
CA LEU A 20 2.63 7.58 -16.30
C LEU A 20 3.95 7.69 -17.07
N SER A 21 4.65 8.81 -16.95
CA SER A 21 6.02 8.93 -17.40
C SER A 21 6.97 8.04 -16.58
N LYS A 22 8.15 7.76 -17.13
CA LYS A 22 9.19 6.99 -16.42
C LYS A 22 9.67 7.69 -15.14
N GLU A 23 9.71 9.02 -15.15
CA GLU A 23 10.06 9.84 -13.99
C GLU A 23 9.01 9.71 -12.87
N GLU A 24 7.72 9.86 -13.21
CA GLU A 24 6.63 9.69 -12.25
C GLU A 24 6.59 8.26 -11.70
N TYR A 25 6.79 7.25 -12.55
CA TYR A 25 6.86 5.85 -12.13
C TYR A 25 7.98 5.61 -11.11
N LYS A 26 9.17 6.17 -11.31
CA LYS A 26 10.28 6.08 -10.35
C LYS A 26 9.91 6.69 -9.00
N VAL A 27 9.29 7.88 -9.00
CA VAL A 27 8.81 8.54 -7.78
C VAL A 27 7.79 7.67 -7.06
N ILE A 28 6.78 7.14 -7.78
CA ILE A 28 5.77 6.24 -7.20
C ILE A 28 6.42 5.00 -6.59
N LYS A 29 7.40 4.39 -7.26
CA LYS A 29 8.11 3.19 -6.79
C LYS A 29 8.92 3.47 -5.51
N GLU A 30 9.59 4.62 -5.45
CA GLU A 30 10.31 5.06 -4.25
C GLU A 30 9.36 5.32 -3.08
N LEU A 31 8.25 6.03 -3.32
CA LEU A 31 7.21 6.28 -2.32
C LEU A 31 6.57 4.97 -1.83
N THR A 32 6.25 4.04 -2.73
CA THR A 32 5.71 2.72 -2.41
C THR A 32 6.60 1.98 -1.43
N ARG A 33 7.91 1.92 -1.70
CA ARG A 33 8.89 1.26 -0.82
C ARG A 33 9.00 1.97 0.53
N LYS A 34 9.05 3.29 0.54
CA LYS A 34 9.15 4.10 1.76
C LYS A 34 7.93 3.91 2.66
N ILE A 35 6.72 4.01 2.09
CA ILE A 35 5.47 3.86 2.83
C ILE A 35 5.32 2.41 3.32
N ALA A 36 5.60 1.40 2.48
CA ALA A 36 5.57 -0.01 2.91
C ALA A 36 6.53 -0.29 4.07
N ALA A 37 7.73 0.31 4.07
CA ALA A 37 8.68 0.17 5.18
C ALA A 37 8.13 0.77 6.48
N ILE A 38 7.53 1.96 6.42
CA ILE A 38 6.89 2.60 7.58
C ILE A 38 5.75 1.72 8.13
N VAL A 39 4.85 1.25 7.27
CA VAL A 39 3.74 0.37 7.68
C VAL A 39 4.26 -0.93 8.28
N LYS A 40 5.29 -1.54 7.68
CA LYS A 40 5.94 -2.75 8.19
C LYS A 40 6.53 -2.53 9.58
N GLU A 41 7.21 -1.42 9.81
CA GLU A 41 7.79 -1.09 11.11
C GLU A 41 6.73 -0.90 12.18
N GLU A 42 5.63 -0.19 11.88
CA GLU A 42 4.53 -0.01 12.82
C GLU A 42 3.81 -1.32 13.16
N LEU A 43 3.61 -2.21 12.18
CA LEU A 43 3.05 -3.55 12.41
C LEU A 43 3.99 -4.42 13.25
N ALA A 44 5.30 -4.38 12.98
CA ALA A 44 6.29 -5.16 13.72
C ALA A 44 6.31 -4.81 15.22
N ARG A 45 6.07 -3.54 15.59
CA ARG A 45 5.94 -3.11 16.99
C ARG A 45 4.78 -3.79 17.73
N LYS A 46 3.76 -4.28 17.00
CA LYS A 46 2.61 -5.03 17.53
C LYS A 46 2.78 -6.56 17.40
N GLY A 47 3.97 -7.03 17.00
CA GLY A 47 4.21 -8.45 16.75
C GLY A 47 3.49 -8.97 15.50
N LEU A 48 3.26 -8.09 14.52
CA LEU A 48 2.61 -8.41 13.26
C LEU A 48 3.60 -8.30 12.09
N GLU A 49 3.47 -9.20 11.12
CA GLU A 49 4.36 -9.29 9.97
C GLU A 49 3.64 -8.86 8.69
N LEU A 50 4.07 -7.76 8.07
CA LEU A 50 3.57 -7.35 6.76
C LEU A 50 4.20 -8.18 5.65
N TYR A 51 3.39 -8.88 4.86
CA TYR A 51 3.83 -9.58 3.65
C TYR A 51 3.77 -8.66 2.43
N ASP A 52 2.66 -7.94 2.26
CA ASP A 52 2.47 -6.97 1.18
C ASP A 52 1.26 -6.06 1.46
N ILE A 53 1.21 -4.98 0.69
CA ILE A 53 0.17 -3.95 0.74
C ILE A 53 0.05 -3.32 -0.66
N LYS A 54 -1.18 -2.98 -1.05
CA LYS A 54 -1.47 -2.20 -2.27
C LYS A 54 -1.63 -0.73 -1.90
N PHE A 55 -1.09 0.16 -2.73
CA PHE A 55 -1.30 1.61 -2.63
C PHE A 55 -1.88 2.16 -3.92
N GLU A 56 -2.65 3.24 -3.81
CA GLU A 56 -3.10 4.04 -4.94
C GLU A 56 -2.59 5.47 -4.83
N PHE A 57 -2.06 5.98 -5.93
CA PHE A 57 -1.48 7.32 -6.01
C PHE A 57 -2.26 8.16 -7.02
N GLY A 58 -2.40 9.44 -6.70
CA GLY A 58 -2.92 10.47 -7.58
C GLY A 58 -1.88 11.54 -7.83
N ILE A 59 -2.18 12.43 -8.77
CA ILE A 59 -1.38 13.62 -9.07
C ILE A 59 -2.23 14.84 -8.71
N ASP A 60 -1.69 15.74 -7.90
CA ASP A 60 -2.38 16.97 -7.52
C ASP A 60 -2.37 18.03 -8.63
N ASN A 61 -3.05 19.16 -8.41
CA ASN A 61 -3.13 20.26 -9.37
C ASN A 61 -1.77 20.92 -9.66
N ALA A 62 -0.74 20.68 -8.85
CA ALA A 62 0.61 21.19 -9.03
C ALA A 62 1.55 20.15 -9.66
N GLY A 63 1.05 18.96 -10.02
CA GLY A 63 1.83 17.88 -10.61
C GLY A 63 2.58 17.01 -9.61
N ASN A 64 2.26 17.09 -8.31
CA ASN A 64 2.91 16.27 -7.30
C ASN A 64 2.21 14.91 -7.15
N VAL A 65 3.00 13.84 -7.08
CA VAL A 65 2.52 12.49 -6.74
C VAL A 65 2.15 12.43 -5.26
N MET A 66 0.93 11.98 -4.98
CA MET A 66 0.39 11.85 -3.62
C MET A 66 -0.29 10.49 -3.42
N LEU A 67 -0.20 9.93 -2.22
CA LEU A 67 -1.04 8.81 -1.80
C LEU A 67 -2.48 9.33 -1.60
N ILE A 68 -3.49 8.68 -2.18
CA ILE A 68 -4.87 9.21 -2.20
C ILE A 68 -5.93 8.28 -1.59
N ASP A 69 -5.70 6.97 -1.60
CA ASP A 69 -6.63 5.98 -1.05
C ASP A 69 -6.29 5.66 0.41
N GLU A 70 -6.89 4.62 0.97
CA GLU A 70 -6.68 4.19 2.34
C GLU A 70 -5.39 3.38 2.56
N ILE A 71 -4.94 3.36 3.82
CA ILE A 71 -4.05 2.33 4.36
C ILE A 71 -4.89 1.58 5.39
N SER A 72 -5.38 0.40 5.02
CA SER A 72 -6.39 -0.32 5.81
C SER A 72 -6.08 -1.80 5.90
N SER A 73 -6.67 -2.49 6.87
CA SER A 73 -6.57 -3.94 6.97
C SER A 73 -7.12 -4.68 5.74
N GLY A 74 -7.93 -4.02 4.90
CA GLY A 74 -8.50 -4.58 3.69
C GLY A 74 -7.56 -4.58 2.49
N ASN A 75 -6.51 -3.75 2.49
CA ASN A 75 -5.57 -3.64 1.36
C ASN A 75 -4.17 -4.20 1.64
N MET A 76 -4.00 -4.93 2.75
CA MET A 76 -2.74 -5.53 3.15
C MET A 76 -2.89 -6.99 3.60
N ARG A 77 -1.82 -7.77 3.44
CA ARG A 77 -1.70 -9.13 3.99
C ARG A 77 -0.74 -9.11 5.17
N VAL A 78 -1.29 -9.39 6.35
CA VAL A 78 -0.55 -9.39 7.61
C VAL A 78 -0.64 -10.75 8.28
N TYR A 79 0.46 -11.19 8.85
CA TYR A 79 0.59 -12.45 9.55
C TYR A 79 0.90 -12.22 11.03
N LYS A 80 0.42 -13.15 11.86
CA LYS A 80 0.80 -13.28 13.27
C LYS A 80 1.09 -14.74 13.54
N ASP A 81 2.30 -15.03 14.04
CA ASP A 81 2.76 -16.39 14.35
C ASP A 81 2.57 -17.38 13.18
N GLY A 82 2.89 -16.91 11.96
CA GLY A 82 2.77 -17.71 10.73
C GLY A 82 1.34 -17.92 10.21
N LYS A 83 0.33 -17.27 10.79
CA LYS A 83 -1.07 -17.32 10.32
C LYS A 83 -1.51 -15.97 9.78
N ILE A 84 -2.22 -15.99 8.65
CA ILE A 84 -2.82 -14.77 8.09
C ILE A 84 -3.89 -14.25 9.05
N MET A 85 -3.94 -12.92 9.20
CA MET A 85 -5.01 -12.25 9.91
C MET A 85 -6.12 -11.85 8.94
N GLU A 86 -7.35 -12.21 9.27
CA GLU A 86 -8.52 -11.72 8.54
C GLU A 86 -8.66 -10.20 8.76
N PRO A 87 -9.18 -9.43 7.77
CA PRO A 87 -9.20 -7.97 7.83
C PRO A 87 -9.86 -7.39 9.09
N LEU A 88 -10.97 -7.99 9.57
CA LEU A 88 -11.66 -7.53 10.77
C LEU A 88 -10.84 -7.77 12.05
N ASP A 89 -10.16 -8.90 12.14
CA ASP A 89 -9.28 -9.23 13.28
C ASP A 89 -8.05 -8.32 13.29
N LEU A 90 -7.49 -8.04 12.10
CA LEU A 90 -6.40 -7.08 11.95
C LEU A 90 -6.85 -5.67 12.36
N THR A 91 -8.01 -5.21 11.91
CA THR A 91 -8.57 -3.92 12.37
C THR A 91 -8.66 -3.87 13.89
N ALA A 92 -9.23 -4.90 14.53
CA ALA A 92 -9.36 -4.96 15.97
C ALA A 92 -7.99 -4.90 16.68
N ALA A 93 -6.98 -5.60 16.16
CA ALA A 93 -5.61 -5.58 16.69
C ALA A 93 -4.91 -4.21 16.51
N LEU A 94 -5.22 -3.49 15.42
CA LEU A 94 -4.65 -2.16 15.18
C LEU A 94 -5.23 -1.11 16.15
N VAL A 95 -6.55 -1.14 16.39
CA VAL A 95 -7.25 -0.10 17.18
C VAL A 95 -7.33 -0.38 18.69
N SER A 96 -7.06 -1.62 19.13
CA SER A 96 -7.16 -2.02 20.55
C SER A 96 -6.14 -1.34 21.47
N ASP A 97 -5.02 -0.83 20.94
CA ASP A 97 -4.00 -0.09 21.71
C ASP A 97 -4.38 1.37 22.03
N SER A 98 -5.55 1.83 21.58
CA SER A 98 -5.97 3.24 21.76
C SER A 98 -6.58 3.55 23.14
N LYS A 99 -6.72 2.55 24.03
CA LYS A 99 -7.38 2.74 25.34
C LYS A 99 -6.43 3.09 26.49
N ASP A 100 -5.11 2.98 26.30
CA ASP A 100 -4.12 3.24 27.36
C ASP A 100 -3.03 4.26 26.94
N ARG A 101 -3.37 5.23 26.08
CA ARG A 101 -2.53 6.42 25.84
C ARG A 101 -3.27 7.69 26.22
#